data_AF-A0A2H0MM01-F1
#
_entry.id   AF-A0A2H0MM01-F1
#
_cell.length_a   1.000
_cell.length_b   1.000
_cell.length_c   1.000
_cell.angle_alpha   90.00
_cell.angle_beta   90.00
_cell.angle_gamma   90.00
#
_symmetry.space_group_name_H-M   'P 1'
#
loop_
_entity.id
_entity.type
_entity.pdbx_description
1 polymer ?
#
loop_
_entity_poly.entity_id
_entity_poly.type
_entity_poly.pdbx_seq_one_letter_code
_entity_poly.pdbx_strand_id
1 'polypeptide(L)'
;MSPIARDIKPKWAYLFLGIILIVLTFVLDLSLPLGVADGSLYVGSILIGLLSRDRRLIWTFAILGGTLTIVGYFLSPPGGELWKVLVNRFISLLTIGMTTYLCLMKFRAGLELRKAHE
;
A
#
# COMPACT_ATOMS: atom_id res chain seq x y z
N MET A 1 34.41 -13.78 -0.21
CA MET A 1 33.10 -13.40 -0.78
C MET A 1 32.57 -12.24 0.04
N SER A 2 32.57 -11.02 -0.53
CA SER A 2 32.18 -9.82 0.20
C SER A 2 30.70 -9.90 0.61
N PRO A 3 30.35 -9.53 1.86
CA PRO A 3 28.95 -9.34 2.19
C PRO A 3 28.47 -8.16 1.35
N ILE A 4 27.44 -8.39 0.55
CA ILE A 4 26.69 -7.33 -0.12
C ILE A 4 26.18 -6.43 1.01
N ALA A 5 26.94 -5.37 1.32
CA ALA A 5 26.50 -4.29 2.17
C ALA A 5 25.35 -3.62 1.43
N ARG A 6 24.14 -4.14 1.64
CA ARG A 6 22.93 -3.48 1.17
C ARG A 6 22.91 -2.17 1.92
N ASP A 7 23.15 -1.07 1.21
CA ASP A 7 22.95 0.28 1.71
C ASP A 7 21.50 0.39 2.19
N ILE A 8 21.28 0.20 3.49
CA ILE A 8 19.96 0.34 4.09
C ILE A 8 19.71 1.83 4.14
N LYS A 9 18.95 2.34 3.16
CA LYS A 9 18.51 3.73 3.16
C LYS A 9 17.80 4.04 4.49
N PRO A 10 17.90 5.28 4.99
CA PRO A 10 17.28 5.62 6.25
C PRO A 10 15.76 5.51 6.15
N LYS A 11 15.10 5.13 7.25
CA LYS A 11 13.64 4.88 7.30
C LYS A 11 12.81 6.06 6.78
N TRP A 12 13.25 7.30 7.02
CA TRP A 12 12.57 8.50 6.54
C TRP A 12 12.47 8.57 5.01
N ALA A 13 13.42 7.99 4.28
CA ALA A 13 13.38 7.97 2.82
C ALA A 13 12.24 7.07 2.31
N TYR A 14 12.01 5.92 2.95
CA TYR A 14 10.88 5.05 2.65
C TYR A 14 9.55 5.69 3.06
N LEU A 15 9.51 6.37 4.20
CA LEU A 15 8.33 7.13 4.61
C LEU A 15 7.97 8.18 3.56
N PHE A 16 8.95 8.99 3.15
CA PHE A 16 8.76 10.05 2.15
C PHE A 16 8.28 9.49 0.81
N LEU A 17 8.93 8.41 0.32
CA LEU A 17 8.52 7.75 -0.92
C LEU A 17 7.11 7.16 -0.84
N GLY A 18 6.76 6.54 0.28
CA GLY A 18 5.42 5.97 0.48
C GLY A 18 4.35 7.05 0.56
N ILE A 19 4.65 8.21 1.17
CA ILE A 19 3.76 9.39 1.17
C ILE A 19 3.56 9.91 -0.25
N ILE A 20 4.63 10.06 -1.05
CA ILE A 20 4.52 10.48 -2.45
C ILE A 20 3.57 9.54 -3.22
N LEU A 21 3.76 8.23 -3.08
CA LEU A 21 2.90 7.24 -3.75
C LEU A 21 1.44 7.32 -3.29
N ILE A 22 1.20 7.53 -1.98
CA ILE A 22 -0.16 7.74 -1.46
C ILE A 22 -0.79 8.97 -2.10
N VAL A 23 -0.09 10.10 -2.08
CA VAL A 23 -0.62 11.37 -2.60
C VAL A 23 -0.90 11.25 -4.10
N LEU A 24 0.03 10.70 -4.87
CA LEU A 24 -0.17 10.49 -6.31
C LEU A 24 -1.36 9.59 -6.59
N THR A 25 -1.49 8.48 -5.85
CA THR A 25 -2.63 7.56 -5.98
C THR A 25 -3.95 8.26 -5.67
N PHE A 26 -4.00 9.04 -4.58
CA PHE A 26 -5.21 9.75 -4.19
C PHE A 26 -5.59 10.85 -5.19
N VAL A 27 -4.62 11.60 -5.71
CA VAL A 27 -4.86 12.59 -6.77
C VAL A 27 -5.43 11.92 -8.02
N LEU A 28 -4.94 10.74 -8.38
CA LEU A 28 -5.49 9.95 -9.49
C LEU A 28 -6.93 9.49 -9.20
N ASP A 29 -7.20 8.98 -7.99
CA ASP A 29 -8.54 8.55 -7.55
C ASP A 29 -9.56 9.70 -7.60
N LEU A 30 -9.13 10.92 -7.29
CA LEU A 30 -9.98 12.12 -7.43
C LEU A 30 -10.14 12.63 -8.86
N SER A 31 -9.25 12.22 -9.78
CA SER A 31 -9.29 12.67 -11.17
C SER A 31 -10.10 11.74 -12.08
N LEU A 32 -10.33 10.50 -11.64
CA LEU A 32 -11.04 9.49 -12.40
C LEU A 32 -12.52 9.43 -12.00
N PRO A 33 -13.45 9.22 -12.95
CA PRO A 33 -14.84 8.96 -12.62
C PRO A 33 -14.99 7.71 -11.77
N LEU A 34 -15.97 7.73 -10.87
CA LEU A 34 -16.37 6.53 -10.12
C LEU A 34 -16.59 5.34 -11.08
N GLY A 35 -16.11 4.15 -10.71
CA GLY A 35 -16.24 2.94 -11.53
C GLY A 35 -15.00 2.58 -12.36
N VAL A 36 -13.91 3.35 -12.26
CA VAL A 36 -12.55 2.92 -12.63
C VAL A 36 -11.85 2.31 -11.41
N ALA A 37 -11.01 1.29 -11.58
CA ALA A 37 -10.35 0.59 -10.47
C ALA A 37 -8.97 1.18 -10.18
N ASP A 38 -8.93 2.27 -9.43
CA ASP A 38 -7.74 3.05 -9.09
C ASP A 38 -7.21 2.81 -7.65
N GLY A 39 -8.10 2.51 -6.69
CA GLY A 39 -7.74 2.25 -5.29
C GLY A 39 -6.74 1.10 -5.07
N SER A 40 -6.57 0.21 -6.05
CA SER A 40 -5.56 -0.85 -5.99
C SER A 40 -4.11 -0.31 -6.00
N LEU A 41 -3.89 0.94 -6.43
CA LEU A 41 -2.54 1.52 -6.53
C LEU A 41 -1.90 1.80 -5.15
N TYR A 42 -2.69 1.86 -4.06
CA TYR A 42 -2.17 1.98 -2.69
C TYR A 42 -1.25 0.80 -2.28
N VAL A 43 -1.30 -0.32 -3.02
CA VAL A 43 -0.35 -1.44 -2.92
C VAL A 43 1.09 -0.97 -2.99
N GLY A 44 1.41 0.01 -3.84
CA GLY A 44 2.76 0.54 -3.98
C GLY A 44 3.32 1.03 -2.65
N SER A 45 2.54 1.84 -1.91
CA SER A 45 2.95 2.37 -0.60
C SER A 45 3.11 1.27 0.44
N ILE A 46 2.24 0.25 0.45
CA ILE A 46 2.35 -0.90 1.36
C ILE A 46 3.66 -1.67 1.10
N LEU A 47 4.02 -1.86 -0.17
CA LEU A 47 5.28 -2.49 -0.57
C LEU A 47 6.49 -1.64 -0.16
N ILE A 48 6.42 -0.31 -0.22
CA ILE A 48 7.46 0.57 0.35
C ILE A 48 7.61 0.34 1.86
N GLY A 49 6.48 0.17 2.57
CA GLY A 49 6.49 -0.25 3.97
C GLY A 49 7.24 -1.57 4.18
N LEU A 50 7.03 -2.57 3.32
CA LEU A 50 7.77 -3.82 3.38
C LEU A 50 9.27 -3.63 3.11
N LEU A 51 9.64 -2.83 2.10
CA LEU A 51 11.03 -2.55 1.75
C LEU A 51 11.80 -1.85 2.87
N SER A 52 11.11 -1.02 3.66
CA SER A 52 11.67 -0.38 4.84
C SER A 52 12.01 -1.35 5.98
N ARG A 53 11.56 -2.62 5.88
CA ARG A 53 11.61 -3.63 6.94
C ARG A 53 11.01 -3.11 8.25
N ASP A 54 9.96 -2.32 8.15
CA ASP A 54 9.24 -1.79 9.30
C ASP A 54 7.76 -2.18 9.25
N ARG A 55 7.36 -3.07 10.17
CA ARG A 55 5.97 -3.52 10.30
C ARG A 55 5.01 -2.36 10.54
N ARG A 56 5.45 -1.28 11.19
CA ARG A 56 4.61 -0.11 11.45
C ARG A 56 4.26 0.59 10.13
N LEU A 57 5.25 0.78 9.24
CA LEU A 57 5.03 1.42 7.95
C LEU A 57 4.09 0.61 7.04
N ILE A 58 4.19 -0.72 7.06
CA ILE A 58 3.24 -1.60 6.34
C ILE A 58 1.80 -1.29 6.79
N TRP A 59 1.55 -1.28 8.10
CA TRP A 59 0.21 -1.00 8.65
C TRP A 59 -0.24 0.44 8.41
N THR A 60 0.63 1.42 8.58
CA THR A 60 0.32 2.84 8.34
C THR A 60 -0.17 3.04 6.91
N PHE A 61 0.55 2.53 5.91
CA PHE A 61 0.15 2.68 4.53
C PHE A 61 -1.11 1.86 4.18
N ALA A 62 -1.30 0.69 4.78
CA ALA A 62 -2.52 -0.10 4.60
C ALA A 62 -3.77 0.60 5.13
N ILE A 63 -3.70 1.14 6.36
CA ILE A 63 -4.81 1.87 6.99
C ILE A 63 -5.10 3.14 6.20
N LEU A 64 -4.06 3.94 5.88
CA LEU A 64 -4.24 5.15 5.10
C LEU A 64 -4.84 4.86 3.73
N GLY A 65 -4.34 3.86 2.99
CA GLY A 65 -4.88 3.48 1.69
C GLY A 65 -6.34 3.01 1.78
N GLY A 66 -6.68 2.22 2.80
CA GLY A 66 -8.05 1.78 3.04
C GLY A 66 -8.99 2.94 3.36
N THR A 67 -8.57 3.85 4.24
CA THR A 67 -9.35 5.06 4.58
C THR A 67 -9.52 5.96 3.36
N LEU A 68 -8.45 6.21 2.59
CA LEU A 68 -8.52 7.05 1.39
C LEU A 68 -9.38 6.42 0.29
N THR A 69 -9.39 5.09 0.16
CA THR A 69 -10.31 4.39 -0.76
C THR A 69 -11.77 4.65 -0.40
N ILE A 70 -12.10 4.72 0.90
CA ILE A 70 -13.45 5.06 1.37
C ILE A 70 -13.74 6.55 1.14
N VAL A 71 -12.78 7.42 1.42
CA VAL A 71 -12.92 8.88 1.21
C VAL A 71 -13.08 9.20 -0.28
N GLY A 72 -12.35 8.53 -1.16
CA GLY A 72 -12.43 8.69 -2.61
C GLY A 72 -13.83 8.39 -3.15
N TYR A 73 -14.57 7.45 -2.55
CA TYR A 73 -15.98 7.23 -2.93
C TYR A 73 -16.84 8.50 -2.82
N PHE A 74 -16.59 9.36 -1.84
CA PHE A 74 -17.37 10.58 -1.62
C PHE A 74 -16.85 11.80 -2.39
N LEU A 75 -15.56 11.80 -2.76
CA LEU A 75 -14.89 12.97 -3.35
C LEU A 75 -14.65 12.84 -4.86
N SER A 76 -14.60 11.61 -5.40
CA SER A 76 -14.38 11.40 -6.83
C SER A 76 -15.58 11.87 -7.66
N PRO A 77 -15.36 12.34 -8.90
CA PRO A 77 -16.43 12.75 -9.81
C PRO A 77 -17.48 11.65 -10.00
N PRO A 78 -18.78 11.99 -9.99
CA PRO A 78 -19.83 11.01 -10.25
C PRO A 78 -19.65 10.39 -11.63
N GLY A 79 -19.80 9.07 -11.71
CA GLY A 79 -19.59 8.30 -12.93
C GLY A 79 -19.81 6.82 -12.69
N GLY A 80 -19.91 6.06 -13.78
CA GLY A 80 -20.08 4.61 -13.72
C GLY A 80 -21.42 4.15 -13.15
N GLU A 81 -21.69 2.86 -13.29
CA GLU A 81 -22.87 2.24 -12.70
C GLU A 81 -22.57 1.88 -11.23
N LEU A 82 -23.55 2.07 -10.33
CA LEU A 82 -23.37 1.87 -8.90
C LEU A 82 -22.75 0.51 -8.54
N TRP A 83 -23.16 -0.57 -9.23
CA TRP A 83 -22.60 -1.90 -8.98
C TRP A 83 -21.11 -1.98 -9.35
N LYS A 84 -20.66 -1.31 -10.42
CA LYS A 84 -19.23 -1.24 -10.80
C LYS A 84 -18.43 -0.48 -9.74
N VAL A 85 -19.00 0.61 -9.22
CA VAL A 85 -18.38 1.39 -8.14
C VAL A 85 -18.19 0.53 -6.89
N LEU A 86 -19.25 -0.14 -6.42
CA LEU A 86 -19.19 -0.99 -5.23
C LEU A 86 -18.22 -2.16 -5.40
N VAL A 87 -18.25 -2.83 -6.56
CA VAL A 87 -17.34 -3.94 -6.87
C VAL A 87 -15.89 -3.45 -6.89
N ASN A 88 -15.59 -2.30 -7.51
CA ASN A 88 -14.23 -1.75 -7.55
C ASN A 88 -13.71 -1.35 -6.17
N ARG A 89 -14.55 -0.77 -5.32
CA ARG A 89 -14.17 -0.41 -3.94
C ARG A 89 -13.92 -1.68 -3.11
N PHE A 90 -14.75 -2.70 -3.26
CA PHE A 90 -14.53 -4.00 -2.63
C PHE A 90 -13.23 -4.66 -3.10
N ILE A 91 -12.97 -4.71 -4.42
CA ILE A 91 -11.73 -5.25 -4.99
C ILE A 91 -10.50 -4.47 -4.50
N SER A 92 -10.59 -3.15 -4.40
CA SER A 92 -9.50 -2.30 -3.91
C SER A 92 -9.17 -2.61 -2.45
N LEU A 93 -10.19 -2.69 -1.58
CA LEU A 93 -10.01 -3.04 -0.17
C LEU A 93 -9.49 -4.47 0.02
N LEU A 94 -9.99 -5.43 -0.77
CA LEU A 94 -9.46 -6.79 -0.77
C LEU A 94 -8.00 -6.83 -1.20
N THR A 95 -7.64 -6.10 -2.26
CA THR A 95 -6.27 -6.01 -2.77
C THR A 95 -5.33 -5.41 -1.72
N ILE A 96 -5.74 -4.34 -1.05
CA ILE A 96 -5.02 -3.73 0.08
C ILE A 96 -4.85 -4.74 1.22
N GLY A 97 -5.92 -5.43 1.62
CA GLY A 97 -5.90 -6.42 2.70
C GLY A 97 -4.98 -7.60 2.39
N MET A 98 -5.11 -8.20 1.20
CA MET A 98 -4.26 -9.32 0.76
C MET A 98 -2.79 -8.91 0.67
N THR A 99 -2.49 -7.75 0.10
CA THR A 99 -1.12 -7.23 0.01
C THR A 99 -0.53 -7.01 1.39
N THR A 100 -1.30 -6.41 2.30
CA THR A 100 -0.88 -6.19 3.70
C THR A 100 -0.57 -7.52 4.37
N TYR A 101 -1.45 -8.51 4.23
CA TYR A 101 -1.24 -9.85 4.77
C TYR A 101 0.04 -10.50 4.23
N LEU A 102 0.24 -10.50 2.91
CA LEU A 102 1.44 -11.05 2.28
C LEU A 102 2.73 -10.32 2.71
N CYS A 103 2.68 -8.99 2.83
CA CYS A 103 3.81 -8.20 3.32
C CYS A 103 4.17 -8.55 4.77
N LEU A 104 3.17 -8.69 5.64
CA LEU A 104 3.38 -9.09 7.03
C LEU A 104 3.92 -10.51 7.15
N MET A 105 3.42 -11.44 6.33
CA MET A 105 3.93 -12.82 6.28
C MET A 105 5.39 -12.85 5.83
N LYS A 106 5.74 -12.12 4.76
CA LYS A 106 7.11 -12.01 4.27
C LYS A 106 8.03 -11.33 5.28
N PHE A 107 7.55 -10.31 5.98
CA PHE A 107 8.28 -9.65 7.05
C PHE A 107 8.61 -10.64 8.19
N ARG A 108 7.63 -11.43 8.65
CA ARG A 108 7.82 -12.46 9.69
C ARG A 108 8.81 -13.53 9.25
N ALA A 109 8.66 -14.08 8.04
CA ALA A 109 9.59 -15.09 7.52
C ALA A 109 11.04 -14.58 7.47
N GLY A 110 11.25 -13.31 7.12
CA GLY A 110 12.56 -12.68 7.12
C GLY A 110 13.16 -12.48 8.53
N LEU A 111 12.33 -12.39 9.58
CA LEU A 111 12.79 -12.32 10.97
C LEU A 111 13.21 -13.70 11.49
N GLU A 112 12.43 -14.74 11.23
CA GLU A 112 12.73 -16.10 11.69
C GLU A 112 14.04 -16.62 11.06
N LEU A 113 14.26 -16.33 9.77
CA LEU A 113 15.53 -16.68 9.10
C LEU A 113 16.74 -15.97 9.71
N ARG A 114 16.58 -14.77 10.30
CA ARG A 114 17.71 -14.09 10.97
C ARG A 114 18.04 -14.74 12.30
N LYS A 115 17.01 -15.04 13.10
CA LYS A 115 17.17 -15.72 14.38
C LYS A 115 17.81 -17.11 14.25
N ALA A 116 17.54 -17.82 13.16
CA ALA A 116 18.10 -19.15 12.92
C ALA A 116 19.59 -19.15 12.48
N HIS A 117 20.14 -17.99 12.07
CA HIS A 117 21.55 -17.83 11.71
C HIS A 117 22.37 -17.11 12.80
N GLU A 118 21.73 -16.70 13.89
CA GLU A 118 22.36 -16.19 15.12
C GLU A 118 22.58 -17.34 16.10
#